data_AF-A0A4Y2GSF7-F1
#
_entry.id   AF-A0A4Y2GSF7-F1
#
_cell.length_a   1.000
_cell.length_b   1.000
_cell.length_c   1.000
_cell.angle_alpha   90.00
_cell.angle_beta   90.00
_cell.angle_gamma   90.00
#
_symmetry.space_group_name_H-M   'P 1'
#
loop_
_entity.id
_entity.type
_entity.pdbx_description
1 polymer ?
#
loop_
_entity_poly.entity_id
_entity_poly.type
_entity_poly.pdbx_seq_one_letter_code
_entity_poly.pdbx_strand_id
1 'polypeptide(L)'
;MDQWTTVLFTDESRFSLNTDSRRTFIWREPGTRYLPSNVREIDHYGGGGLMVWTDIMLDGRIPLHVFERGTVTGVRYTDEILEPYVRLLRGTVRPEFIIMDDNARPQRGHIELFWSTNF
;
A
#
# COMPACT_ATOMS: atom_id res chain seq x y z
N MET A 1 -22.43 -10.45 -13.78
CA MET A 1 -21.28 -9.77 -14.41
C MET A 1 -21.33 -8.28 -14.10
N ASP A 2 -22.51 -7.66 -14.10
CA ASP A 2 -22.68 -6.20 -13.96
C ASP A 2 -22.24 -5.61 -12.62
N GLN A 3 -22.32 -6.36 -11.52
CA GLN A 3 -21.95 -5.84 -10.19
C GLN A 3 -20.46 -5.46 -10.08
N TRP A 4 -19.56 -6.19 -10.74
CA TRP A 4 -18.12 -5.90 -10.68
C TRP A 4 -17.73 -4.62 -11.42
N THR A 5 -18.63 -4.07 -12.24
CA THR A 5 -18.39 -2.80 -12.95
C THR A 5 -18.48 -1.59 -12.03
N THR A 6 -19.06 -1.74 -10.83
CA THR A 6 -19.26 -0.67 -9.85
C THR A 6 -18.39 -0.84 -8.59
N VAL A 7 -17.49 -1.84 -8.56
CA VAL A 7 -16.62 -2.08 -7.41
C VAL A 7 -15.30 -1.34 -7.59
N LEU A 8 -14.97 -0.49 -6.61
CA LEU A 8 -13.68 0.18 -6.43
C LEU A 8 -12.84 -0.66 -5.47
N PHE A 9 -11.79 -1.29 -6.01
CA PHE A 9 -10.82 -2.01 -5.21
C PHE A 9 -9.76 -1.03 -4.72
N THR A 10 -9.44 -1.06 -3.42
CA THR A 10 -8.40 -0.22 -2.82
C THR A 10 -7.43 -1.09 -2.03
N ASP A 11 -6.13 -0.80 -2.10
CA ASP A 11 -5.12 -1.53 -1.33
C ASP A 11 -3.86 -0.69 -1.08
N GLU A 12 -3.10 -1.08 -0.06
CA GLU A 12 -1.79 -0.53 0.28
C GLU A 12 -0.68 -1.53 -0.01
N SER A 13 0.28 -1.11 -0.82
CA SER A 13 1.47 -1.90 -1.10
C SER A 13 2.74 -1.20 -0.59
N ARG A 14 3.62 -1.98 0.03
CA ARG A 14 4.95 -1.51 0.45
C ARG A 14 5.99 -1.90 -0.60
N PHE A 15 6.61 -0.89 -1.20
CA PHE A 15 7.73 -1.05 -2.10
C PHE A 15 9.05 -0.89 -1.36
N SER A 16 9.91 -1.90 -1.43
CA SER A 16 11.26 -1.82 -0.86
C SER A 16 12.14 -0.90 -1.72
N LEU A 17 12.78 0.09 -1.11
CA LEU A 17 13.77 0.94 -1.79
C LEU A 17 15.09 0.20 -2.05
N ASN A 18 15.31 -0.88 -1.29
CA ASN A 18 16.40 -1.82 -1.53
C ASN A 18 15.91 -3.01 -2.36
N THR A 19 16.77 -3.52 -3.24
CA THR A 19 16.43 -4.68 -4.07
C THR A 19 16.18 -5.90 -3.18
N ASP A 20 14.96 -6.43 -3.17
CA ASP A 20 14.60 -7.65 -2.43
C ASP A 20 15.18 -8.91 -3.10
N SER A 21 16.00 -8.77 -4.14
CA SER A 21 16.63 -9.91 -4.81
C SER A 21 17.50 -10.73 -3.86
N ARG A 22 17.96 -10.14 -2.73
CA ARG A 22 18.81 -10.74 -1.67
C ARG A 22 20.05 -11.49 -2.19
N ARG A 23 20.30 -11.47 -3.49
CA ARG A 23 21.26 -12.29 -4.23
C ARG A 23 22.29 -11.35 -4.80
N THR A 24 23.28 -11.05 -3.99
CA THR A 24 24.55 -10.57 -4.51
C THR A 24 25.31 -11.77 -5.07
N PHE A 25 25.66 -11.73 -6.35
CA PHE A 25 26.56 -12.74 -6.93
C PHE A 25 27.98 -12.45 -6.44
N ILE A 26 28.59 -13.41 -5.74
CA ILE A 26 29.93 -13.30 -5.15
C ILE A 26 30.78 -14.44 -5.70
N TRP A 27 31.96 -14.11 -6.24
CA TRP A 27 32.99 -15.09 -6.57
C TRP A 27 33.84 -15.35 -5.33
N ARG A 28 34.05 -16.62 -4.98
CA ARG A 28 34.86 -17.02 -3.82
C ARG A 28 35.63 -18.30 -4.11
N GLU A 29 36.73 -18.48 -3.41
CA GLU A 29 37.51 -19.71 -3.48
C GLU A 29 36.71 -20.93 -2.96
N PRO A 30 36.85 -22.12 -3.57
CA PRO A 30 36.22 -23.34 -3.08
C PRO A 30 36.52 -23.60 -1.59
N GLY A 31 35.52 -23.99 -0.81
CA GLY A 31 35.68 -24.30 0.62
C GLY A 31 35.60 -23.09 1.57
N THR A 32 35.66 -21.86 1.09
CA THR A 32 35.70 -20.65 1.94
C THR A 32 34.31 -20.08 2.31
N ARG A 33 33.24 -20.87 2.13
CA ARG A 33 31.83 -20.42 2.22
C ARG A 33 31.46 -19.72 3.54
N TYR A 34 32.00 -20.20 4.66
CA TYR A 34 31.63 -19.74 6.00
C TYR A 34 32.69 -18.87 6.65
N LEU A 35 33.71 -18.43 5.91
CA LEU A 35 34.64 -17.44 6.44
C LEU A 35 33.89 -16.14 6.73
N PRO A 36 34.13 -15.47 7.88
CA PRO A 36 33.49 -14.21 8.20
C PRO A 36 33.67 -13.13 7.10
N SER A 37 34.80 -13.14 6.39
CA SER A 37 35.06 -12.26 5.23
C SER A 37 34.14 -12.50 4.04
N ASN A 38 33.50 -13.67 3.95
CA ASN A 38 32.66 -14.12 2.84
C ASN A 38 31.17 -14.19 3.20
N VAL A 39 30.79 -13.74 4.40
CA VAL A 39 29.40 -13.71 4.89
C VAL A 39 29.03 -12.27 5.17
N ARG A 40 27.92 -11.80 4.59
CA ARG A 40 27.35 -10.49 4.88
C ARG A 40 26.03 -10.68 5.61
N GLU A 41 25.90 -10.05 6.78
CA GLU A 41 24.61 -9.95 7.46
C GLU A 41 23.66 -9.09 6.61
N ILE A 42 22.42 -9.55 6.46
CA ILE A 42 21.37 -8.83 5.76
C ILE A 42 20.21 -8.71 6.74
N ASP A 43 19.97 -7.50 7.21
CA ASP A 43 18.79 -7.18 8.00
C ASP A 43 17.53 -7.27 7.12
N HIS A 44 16.52 -7.99 7.60
CA HIS A 44 15.24 -8.20 6.93
C HIS A 44 14.35 -6.95 6.92
N TYR A 45 14.61 -5.99 7.83
CA TYR A 45 13.74 -4.84 8.08
C TYR A 45 14.42 -3.47 7.94
N GLY A 46 15.75 -3.43 7.83
CA GLY A 46 16.54 -2.19 7.77
C GLY A 46 16.50 -1.45 6.43
N GLY A 47 15.85 -2.02 5.41
CA GLY A 47 15.60 -1.33 4.15
C GLY A 47 14.41 -0.39 4.26
N GLY A 48 14.64 0.90 4.01
CA GLY A 48 13.56 1.86 3.82
C GLY A 48 12.55 1.33 2.79
N GLY A 49 11.26 1.53 3.06
CA GLY A 49 10.18 1.16 2.17
C GLY A 49 9.26 2.33 1.95
N LEU A 50 8.70 2.42 0.75
CA LEU A 50 7.69 3.39 0.38
C LEU A 50 6.33 2.70 0.45
N MET A 51 5.43 3.22 1.28
CA MET A 51 4.05 2.75 1.28
C MET A 51 3.28 3.53 0.23
N VAL A 52 2.53 2.83 -0.61
CA VAL A 52 1.75 3.39 -1.70
C VAL A 52 0.33 2.88 -1.57
N TRP A 53 -0.64 3.78 -1.70
CA TRP A 53 -2.05 3.44 -1.78
C TRP A 53 -2.55 3.68 -3.21
N THR A 54 -3.43 2.81 -3.68
CA THR A 54 -4.08 2.96 -4.98
C THR A 54 -5.47 2.37 -4.96
N ASP A 55 -6.27 2.81 -5.92
CA ASP A 55 -7.48 2.14 -6.31
C ASP A 55 -7.49 1.70 -7.77
N ILE A 56 -8.43 0.80 -8.07
CA ILE A 56 -8.73 0.37 -9.43
C ILE A 56 -10.21 -0.02 -9.57
N MET A 57 -10.80 0.38 -10.69
CA MET A 57 -12.12 -0.03 -11.18
C MET A 57 -12.00 -0.60 -12.60
N LEU A 58 -13.09 -1.16 -13.11
CA LEU A 58 -13.11 -1.66 -14.49
C LEU A 58 -12.90 -0.55 -15.53
N ASP A 59 -13.40 0.66 -15.26
CA ASP A 59 -13.37 1.80 -16.17
C ASP A 59 -12.17 2.74 -15.95
N GLY A 60 -11.33 2.48 -14.95
CA GLY A 60 -10.18 3.32 -14.68
C GLY A 60 -9.50 3.08 -13.33
N ARG A 61 -8.62 4.01 -12.98
CA ARG A 61 -7.92 4.08 -11.68
C ARG A 61 -7.68 5.53 -11.33
N ILE A 62 -7.65 5.87 -10.05
CA ILE A 62 -7.16 7.17 -9.58
C ILE A 62 -5.62 7.12 -9.52
N PRO A 63 -4.94 8.28 -9.59
CA PRO A 63 -3.49 8.36 -9.34
C PRO A 63 -3.06 7.71 -8.02
N LEU A 64 -1.88 7.07 -8.07
CA LEU A 64 -1.21 6.47 -6.91
C LEU A 64 -0.91 7.55 -5.85
N HIS A 65 -1.27 7.27 -4.60
CA HIS A 65 -0.85 8.09 -3.45
C HIS A 65 0.39 7.50 -2.79
N VAL A 66 1.41 8.32 -2.59
CA VAL A 66 2.68 7.91 -2.00
C VAL A 66 2.80 8.50 -0.59
N PHE A 67 2.94 7.63 0.41
CA PHE A 67 3.23 8.07 1.78
C PHE A 67 4.72 8.35 1.92
N GLU A 68 5.09 9.63 1.94
CA GLU A 68 6.50 10.05 1.83
C GLU A 68 7.41 9.51 2.96
N ARG A 69 6.88 9.22 4.17
CA ARG A 69 7.62 8.62 5.31
C ARG A 69 6.70 7.94 6.33
N GLY A 70 7.23 6.95 7.06
CA GLY A 70 6.62 6.40 8.28
C GLY A 70 5.49 5.39 8.06
N THR A 71 4.90 4.91 9.16
CA THR A 71 3.77 3.97 9.13
C THR A 71 2.48 4.70 8.79
N VAL A 72 1.59 4.06 8.02
CA VAL A 72 0.22 4.53 7.81
C VAL A 72 -0.57 4.31 9.11
N THR A 73 -0.93 5.42 9.76
CA THR A 73 -1.83 5.44 10.92
C THR A 73 -3.24 5.73 10.44
N GLY A 74 -4.26 5.38 11.22
CA GLY A 74 -5.65 5.63 10.83
C GLY A 74 -5.97 7.12 10.62
N VAL A 75 -5.36 8.02 11.40
CA VAL A 75 -5.48 9.48 11.20
C VAL A 75 -4.92 9.89 9.84
N ARG A 76 -3.70 9.45 9.50
CA ARG A 76 -3.11 9.74 8.19
C ARG A 76 -3.91 9.14 7.05
N TYR A 77 -4.45 7.94 7.24
CA TYR A 77 -5.34 7.33 6.28
C TYR A 77 -6.61 8.18 6.07
N THR A 78 -7.14 8.79 7.11
CA THR A 78 -8.31 9.68 7.00
C THR A 78 -7.95 10.95 6.22
N ASP A 79 -6.88 11.64 6.62
CA ASP A 79 -6.52 12.96 6.09
C ASP A 79 -5.93 12.88 4.67
N GLU A 80 -5.09 11.87 4.42
CA GLU A 80 -4.39 11.73 3.13
C GLU A 80 -5.16 10.88 2.12
N ILE A 81 -6.03 9.96 2.56
CA ILE A 81 -6.77 9.06 1.66
C ILE A 81 -8.28 9.34 1.68
N LEU A 82 -8.96 9.14 2.82
CA LEU A 82 -10.42 9.15 2.84
C LEU A 82 -11.01 10.51 2.48
N GLU A 83 -10.58 11.59 3.14
CA GLU A 83 -11.13 12.92 2.89
C GLU A 83 -10.94 13.42 1.44
N PRO A 84 -9.74 13.37 0.85
CA PRO A 84 -9.55 13.83 -0.52
C PRO A 84 -10.20 12.89 -1.56
N TYR A 85 -10.05 11.58 -1.42
CA TYR A 85 -10.50 10.65 -2.47
C TYR A 85 -11.98 10.30 -2.36
N VAL A 86 -12.56 10.14 -1.17
CA VAL A 86 -14.02 9.88 -1.06
C VAL A 86 -14.82 11.09 -1.55
N ARG A 87 -14.35 12.32 -1.27
CA ARG A 87 -14.97 13.54 -1.82
C ARG A 87 -14.88 13.60 -3.34
N LEU A 88 -13.74 13.21 -3.92
CA LEU A 88 -13.53 13.15 -5.37
C LEU A 88 -14.43 12.08 -6.02
N LEU A 89 -14.44 10.88 -5.43
CA LEU A 89 -15.21 9.72 -5.89
C LEU A 89 -16.71 10.01 -5.91
N ARG A 90 -17.24 10.75 -4.92
CA ARG A 90 -18.66 11.15 -4.88
C ARG A 90 -19.10 11.94 -6.13
N GLY A 91 -18.22 12.77 -6.70
CA GLY A 91 -18.53 13.61 -7.86
C GLY A 91 -18.23 12.95 -9.20
N THR A 92 -17.31 11.99 -9.22
CA THR A 92 -16.78 11.39 -10.46
C THR A 92 -17.27 9.96 -10.70
N VAL A 93 -17.55 9.21 -9.65
CA VAL A 93 -17.98 7.80 -9.74
C VAL A 93 -19.49 7.70 -9.58
N ARG A 94 -20.11 6.77 -10.31
CA ARG A 94 -21.57 6.54 -10.33
C ARG A 94 -22.12 6.44 -8.90
N PRO A 95 -23.33 6.95 -8.60
CA PRO A 95 -23.87 7.00 -7.25
C PRO A 95 -23.90 5.64 -6.51
N GLU A 96 -23.87 4.52 -7.23
CA GLU A 96 -23.98 3.16 -6.70
C GLU A 96 -22.65 2.39 -6.58
N PHE A 97 -21.49 3.06 -6.50
CA PHE A 97 -20.22 2.34 -6.37
C PHE A 97 -20.01 1.73 -4.97
N ILE A 98 -19.32 0.59 -4.94
CA ILE A 98 -18.97 -0.15 -3.72
C ILE A 98 -17.47 -0.09 -3.52
N ILE A 99 -17.01 0.42 -2.37
CA ILE A 99 -15.61 0.36 -1.98
C ILE A 99 -15.32 -1.02 -1.37
N MET A 100 -14.21 -1.62 -1.78
CA MET A 100 -13.71 -2.87 -1.20
C MET A 100 -12.24 -2.73 -0.83
N ASP A 101 -11.96 -2.97 0.46
CA ASP A 101 -10.63 -2.95 1.07
C ASP A 101 -10.32 -4.28 1.80
N ASP A 102 -9.17 -4.36 2.45
CA ASP A 102 -8.71 -5.54 3.20
C ASP A 102 -9.19 -5.56 4.67
N ASN A 103 -9.99 -4.56 5.08
CA ASN A 103 -10.47 -4.35 6.44
C ASN A 103 -9.35 -4.29 7.51
N ALA A 104 -8.18 -3.73 7.16
CA ALA A 104 -7.09 -3.55 8.10
C ALA A 104 -7.50 -2.68 9.30
N ARG A 105 -6.93 -2.96 10.48
CA ARG A 105 -7.28 -2.28 11.74
C ARG A 105 -7.19 -0.74 11.69
N PRO A 106 -6.19 -0.12 11.05
CA PRO A 106 -6.13 1.34 10.92
C PRO A 106 -7.29 1.92 10.09
N GLN A 107 -7.82 1.13 9.15
CA GLN A 107 -8.87 1.55 8.23
C GLN A 107 -10.26 1.39 8.85
N ARG A 108 -10.54 0.25 9.48
CA ARG A 108 -11.89 -0.13 9.92
C ARG A 108 -12.57 0.90 10.83
N GLY A 109 -11.87 1.36 11.86
CA GLY A 109 -12.43 2.36 12.78
C GLY A 109 -12.63 3.73 12.13
N HIS A 110 -11.73 4.10 11.22
CA HIS A 110 -11.73 5.41 10.59
C HIS A 110 -12.74 5.52 9.45
N ILE A 111 -12.91 4.46 8.66
CA ILE A 111 -13.92 4.39 7.59
C ILE A 111 -15.32 4.51 8.20
N GLU A 112 -15.68 3.68 9.19
CA GLU A 112 -17.01 3.73 9.84
C GLU A 112 -17.30 5.12 10.45
N LEU A 113 -16.34 5.70 11.16
CA LEU A 113 -16.46 7.04 11.73
C LEU A 113 -16.60 8.11 10.65
N PHE A 114 -15.75 8.07 9.61
CA PHE A 114 -15.78 9.03 8.52
C PHE A 114 -17.12 9.02 7.78
N TRP A 115 -17.66 7.84 7.47
CA TRP A 115 -18.97 7.71 6.84
C TRP A 115 -20.10 8.21 7.74
N SER A 116 -20.08 7.90 9.06
CA SER A 116 -21.11 8.36 10.00
C SER A 116 -21.14 9.87 10.26
N THR A 117 -20.02 10.56 9.99
CA THR A 117 -19.84 11.99 10.32
C THR A 117 -19.86 12.89 9.09
N ASN A 118 -19.63 12.35 7.90
CA ASN A 118 -19.58 13.11 6.64
C ASN A 118 -20.70 12.76 5.66
N PHE A 119 -21.57 11.80 6.00
CA PHE A 119 -22.75 11.39 5.22
C PHE A 119 -23.98 11.18 6.11
#